data_AF-H5X963-F1
#
_entry.id   AF-H5X963-F1
#
_cell.length_a   1.000
_cell.length_b   1.000
_cell.length_c   1.000
_cell.angle_alpha   90.00
_cell.angle_beta   90.00
_cell.angle_gamma   90.00
#
_symmetry.space_group_name_H-M   'P 1'
#
loop_
_entity.id
_entity.type
_entity.pdbx_description
1 polymer ?
#
loop_
_entity_poly.entity_id
_entity_poly.type
_entity_poly.pdbx_seq_one_letter_code
_entity_poly.pdbx_strand_id
1 'polypeptide(L)'
;MTKRIPAWGYAALLGVVGFLIVFKPWQLPGERAREAAQNLRDSSVYVAPGAPGLVDPVRAREVIGDRAIVVAIFDDEPLLDYAAEEDPSRALCDDIATLVPTNLVIVFSADEGEYASTYCDGPGFPEPTRGDDSAEDFSFGVILKAEASWQYRVTDTDLTPEIEEYALAFDADAAQAYGEIPRRGPVDDVTDVGRLLLAGAAMVSAPVVLFLLLRGSALALRDRLGARGAAARRRTAVDARLNRLADRVLHPDGPADAEHAKEYVLILHEFREAGDGPRLAELESRITTLERQLL
;
A
#
# COMPACT_ATOMS: atom_id res chain seq x y z
N MET A 1 13.44 13.95 -29.58
CA MET A 1 12.36 12.95 -29.46
C MET A 1 12.30 12.48 -28.01
N THR A 2 11.35 12.99 -27.23
CA THR A 2 11.12 12.61 -25.83
C THR A 2 10.50 11.21 -25.77
N LYS A 3 11.23 10.24 -25.18
CA LYS A 3 10.72 8.88 -24.93
C LYS A 3 9.55 8.98 -23.96
N ARG A 4 8.32 8.75 -24.44
CA ARG A 4 7.13 8.64 -23.58
C ARG A 4 7.22 7.32 -22.81
N ILE A 5 7.29 7.42 -21.48
CA ILE A 5 7.14 6.28 -20.58
C ILE A 5 5.73 5.72 -20.81
N PRO A 6 5.57 4.39 -20.97
CA PRO A 6 4.26 3.79 -21.21
C PRO A 6 3.35 3.94 -19.98
N ALA A 7 2.06 4.17 -20.19
CA ALA A 7 1.07 4.53 -19.16
C ALA A 7 1.00 3.55 -17.97
N TRP A 8 1.28 2.27 -18.19
CA TRP A 8 1.31 1.26 -17.12
C TRP A 8 2.42 1.49 -16.10
N GLY A 9 3.54 2.10 -16.50
CA GLY A 9 4.64 2.44 -15.59
C GLY A 9 4.24 3.54 -14.60
N TYR A 10 3.43 4.51 -15.05
CA TYR A 10 2.87 5.54 -14.17
C TYR A 10 1.83 4.97 -13.22
N ALA A 11 0.95 4.07 -13.69
CA ALA A 11 -0.06 3.43 -12.85
C ALA A 11 0.57 2.56 -11.75
N ALA A 12 1.62 1.80 -12.08
CA ALA A 12 2.35 1.01 -11.09
C ALA A 12 3.08 1.90 -10.07
N LEU A 13 3.72 2.99 -10.53
CA LEU A 13 4.37 3.94 -9.63
C LEU A 13 3.37 4.62 -8.69
N LEU A 14 2.22 5.06 -9.20
CA LEU A 14 1.15 5.65 -8.41
C LEU A 14 0.53 4.66 -7.43
N GLY A 15 0.38 3.39 -7.81
CA GLY A 15 -0.09 2.35 -6.89
C GLY A 15 0.87 2.09 -5.74
N VAL A 16 2.18 2.04 -6.02
CA VAL A 16 3.21 1.91 -4.97
C VAL A 16 3.22 3.15 -4.09
N VAL A 17 3.30 4.35 -4.67
CA VAL A 17 3.29 5.61 -3.89
C VAL A 17 2.01 5.72 -3.05
N GLY A 18 0.84 5.39 -3.61
CA GLY A 18 -0.43 5.37 -2.88
C GLY A 18 -0.42 4.37 -1.72
N PHE A 19 0.06 3.16 -1.94
CA PHE A 19 0.20 2.15 -0.88
C PHE A 19 1.13 2.63 0.25
N LEU A 20 2.28 3.23 -0.10
CA LEU A 20 3.25 3.73 0.89
C LEU A 20 2.73 4.96 1.67
N ILE A 21 1.88 5.78 1.05
CA ILE A 21 1.24 6.93 1.69
C ILE A 21 0.10 6.49 2.61
N VAL A 22 -0.71 5.52 2.18
CA VAL A 22 -1.89 5.07 2.94
C VAL A 22 -1.51 4.20 4.13
N PHE A 23 -0.58 3.26 3.95
CA PHE A 23 -0.26 2.27 4.98
C PHE A 23 0.93 2.62 5.87
N LYS A 24 1.68 3.71 5.54
CA LYS A 24 2.89 4.20 6.24
C LYS A 24 3.66 3.12 7.03
N PRO A 25 4.11 1.99 6.41
CA PRO A 25 4.64 0.83 7.13
C PRO A 25 6.00 1.05 7.84
N TRP A 26 6.48 2.29 7.85
CA TRP A 26 7.76 2.75 8.39
C TRP A 26 7.62 3.78 9.52
N GLN A 27 6.41 4.21 9.87
CA GLN A 27 6.20 4.89 11.14
C GLN A 27 6.41 3.84 12.23
N LEU A 28 7.64 3.78 12.70
CA LEU A 28 8.00 2.99 13.86
C LEU A 28 7.43 3.73 15.08
N PRO A 29 6.77 3.03 16.01
CA PRO A 29 6.29 3.65 17.23
C PRO A 29 7.42 4.43 17.91
N GLY A 30 7.07 5.55 18.54
CA GLY A 30 8.01 6.38 19.29
C GLY A 30 8.76 5.59 20.36
N GLU A 31 9.93 6.06 20.78
CA GLU A 31 10.74 5.36 21.80
C GLU A 31 9.97 5.24 23.14
N ARG A 32 9.22 6.28 23.52
CA ARG A 32 8.30 6.27 24.68
C ARG A 32 7.26 5.16 24.61
N ALA A 33 6.57 5.02 23.47
CA ALA A 33 5.58 3.96 23.27
C ALA A 33 6.20 2.56 23.35
N ARG A 34 7.40 2.41 22.76
CA ARG A 34 8.17 1.16 22.78
C ARG A 34 8.59 0.76 24.18
N GLU A 35 9.11 1.69 24.98
CA GLU A 35 9.48 1.47 26.37
C GLU A 35 8.25 1.08 27.21
N ALA A 36 7.15 1.80 27.07
CA ALA A 36 5.90 1.50 27.76
C ALA A 36 5.42 0.08 27.42
N ALA A 37 5.31 -0.26 26.14
CA ALA A 37 4.86 -1.57 25.68
C ALA A 37 5.76 -2.72 26.19
N GLN A 38 7.08 -2.53 26.22
CA GLN A 38 8.01 -3.54 26.76
C GLN A 38 7.72 -3.83 28.24
N ASN A 39 7.48 -2.80 29.05
CA ASN A 39 7.16 -2.97 30.47
C ASN A 39 5.74 -3.53 30.69
N LEU A 40 4.82 -3.26 29.76
CA LEU A 40 3.45 -3.81 29.77
C LEU A 40 3.38 -5.31 29.46
N ARG A 41 4.50 -5.94 29.06
CA ARG A 41 4.59 -7.41 28.93
C ARG A 41 4.33 -8.12 30.24
N ASP A 42 4.95 -7.61 31.30
CA ASP A 42 5.01 -8.28 32.59
C ASP A 42 4.01 -7.66 33.61
N SER A 43 3.38 -6.54 33.26
CA SER A 43 2.52 -5.75 34.15
C SER A 43 1.37 -5.11 33.38
N SER A 44 0.21 -4.91 34.02
CA SER A 44 -0.90 -4.15 33.44
C SER A 44 -0.67 -2.63 33.49
N VAL A 45 0.31 -2.18 34.28
CA VAL A 45 0.60 -0.76 34.47
C VAL A 45 2.10 -0.49 34.29
N TYR A 46 2.40 0.41 33.36
CA TYR A 46 3.70 1.05 33.19
C TYR A 46 3.69 2.44 33.82
N VAL A 47 4.80 2.81 34.46
CA VAL A 47 5.00 4.14 35.06
C VAL A 47 6.33 4.67 34.57
N ALA A 48 6.31 5.75 33.81
CA ALA A 48 7.51 6.43 33.35
C ALA A 48 8.24 7.09 34.52
N PRO A 49 9.58 7.20 34.45
CA PRO A 49 10.33 8.04 35.37
C PRO A 49 9.79 9.47 35.36
N GLY A 50 9.50 10.04 36.54
CA GLY A 50 9.00 11.42 36.63
C GLY A 50 7.47 11.56 36.60
N ALA A 51 6.71 10.47 36.52
CA ALA A 51 5.25 10.52 36.65
C ALA A 51 4.82 11.28 37.93
N PRO A 52 3.80 12.16 37.86
CA PRO A 52 3.47 13.11 38.93
C PRO A 52 2.85 12.46 40.18
N GLY A 53 2.58 11.15 40.15
CA GLY A 53 1.99 10.43 41.28
C GLY A 53 0.49 10.66 41.47
N LEU A 54 -0.20 11.20 40.47
CA LEU A 54 -1.66 11.41 40.47
C LEU A 54 -2.45 10.10 40.34
N VAL A 55 -1.82 9.04 39.84
CA VAL A 55 -2.40 7.69 39.74
C VAL A 55 -1.60 6.78 40.66
N ASP A 56 -2.27 6.03 41.53
CA ASP A 56 -1.65 4.96 42.31
C ASP A 56 -1.43 3.71 41.42
N PRO A 57 -0.17 3.40 41.04
CA PRO A 57 0.10 2.30 40.13
C PRO A 57 -0.02 0.93 40.80
N VAL A 58 0.04 0.83 42.13
CA VAL A 58 -0.16 -0.44 42.84
C VAL A 58 -1.65 -0.76 42.81
N ARG A 59 -2.47 0.21 43.19
CA ARG A 59 -3.93 0.07 43.16
C ARG A 59 -4.45 -0.19 41.75
N ALA A 60 -3.95 0.53 40.75
CA ALA A 60 -4.31 0.30 39.35
C ALA A 60 -4.02 -1.14 38.90
N ARG A 61 -2.85 -1.70 39.24
CA ARG A 61 -2.51 -3.11 38.92
C ARG A 61 -3.47 -4.10 39.59
N GLU A 62 -3.79 -3.88 40.86
CA GLU A 62 -4.73 -4.73 41.60
C GLU A 62 -6.12 -4.72 40.97
N VAL A 63 -6.61 -3.54 40.61
CA VAL A 63 -7.96 -3.37 40.06
C VAL A 63 -8.06 -3.91 38.64
N ILE A 64 -7.05 -3.69 37.80
CA ILE A 64 -7.02 -4.22 36.43
C ILE A 64 -6.81 -5.74 36.41
N GLY A 65 -5.88 -6.26 37.22
CA GLY A 65 -5.53 -7.67 37.24
C GLY A 65 -5.13 -8.20 35.86
N ASP A 66 -5.80 -9.27 35.41
CA ASP A 66 -5.55 -9.98 34.15
C ASP A 66 -6.46 -9.53 32.99
N ARG A 67 -7.29 -8.50 33.18
CA ARG A 67 -8.20 -7.98 32.13
C ARG A 67 -7.41 -7.51 30.92
N ALA A 68 -8.04 -7.48 29.75
CA ALA A 68 -7.47 -6.92 28.52
C ALA A 68 -7.42 -5.38 28.55
N ILE A 69 -6.90 -4.81 29.65
CA ILE A 69 -6.72 -3.39 29.89
C ILE A 69 -5.26 -3.19 30.27
N VAL A 70 -4.60 -2.20 29.69
CA VAL A 70 -3.26 -1.78 30.06
C VAL A 70 -3.20 -0.27 30.25
N VAL A 71 -2.35 0.17 31.16
CA VAL A 71 -2.22 1.59 31.51
C VAL A 71 -0.77 2.02 31.41
N ALA A 72 -0.53 3.13 30.73
CA ALA A 72 0.77 3.79 30.68
C ALA A 72 0.68 5.18 31.32
N ILE A 73 1.45 5.40 32.39
CA ILE A 73 1.46 6.66 33.15
C ILE A 73 2.77 7.38 32.84
N PHE A 74 2.71 8.50 32.14
CA PHE A 74 3.87 9.30 31.76
C PHE A 74 4.10 10.48 32.72
N ASP A 75 5.25 11.15 32.55
CA ASP A 75 5.56 12.41 33.20
C ASP A 75 4.63 13.55 32.73
N ASP A 76 4.73 14.69 33.41
CA ASP A 76 3.99 15.91 33.09
C ASP A 76 4.71 16.78 32.04
N GLU A 77 5.73 16.24 31.36
CA GLU A 77 6.41 16.95 30.29
C GLU A 77 5.59 16.88 28.99
N PRO A 78 5.54 17.96 28.19
CA PRO A 78 4.89 17.95 26.90
C PRO A 78 5.41 16.85 25.98
N LEU A 79 4.52 16.23 25.21
CA LEU A 79 4.83 15.17 24.25
C LEU A 79 5.53 15.69 22.99
N LEU A 80 6.76 16.22 23.13
CA LEU A 80 7.51 16.84 22.04
C LEU A 80 7.76 15.89 20.85
N ASP A 81 7.88 14.58 21.13
CA ASP A 81 8.06 13.55 20.10
C ASP A 81 6.82 13.39 19.19
N TYR A 82 5.66 13.87 19.65
CA TYR A 82 4.38 13.83 18.96
C TYR A 82 3.84 15.22 18.59
N ALA A 83 4.64 16.28 18.75
CA ALA A 83 4.22 17.68 18.55
C ALA A 83 3.79 18.04 17.10
N ALA A 84 4.01 17.14 16.14
CA ALA A 84 3.56 17.32 14.76
C ALA A 84 2.14 16.77 14.51
N GLU A 85 1.61 15.99 15.45
CA GLU A 85 0.26 15.42 15.39
C GLU A 85 -0.77 16.41 15.93
N GLU A 86 -2.01 16.29 15.47
CA GLU A 86 -3.11 17.16 15.92
C GLU A 86 -3.50 16.90 17.39
N ASP A 87 -3.37 15.65 17.82
CA ASP A 87 -3.59 15.20 19.20
C ASP A 87 -2.39 14.32 19.62
N PRO A 88 -1.37 14.91 20.26
CA PRO A 88 -0.17 14.20 20.69
C PRO A 88 -0.45 13.02 21.63
N SER A 89 -1.40 13.16 22.57
CA SER A 89 -1.75 12.11 23.52
C SER A 89 -2.42 10.93 22.82
N ARG A 90 -3.33 11.21 21.88
CA ARG A 90 -3.96 10.18 21.05
C ARG A 90 -2.94 9.46 20.19
N ALA A 91 -2.02 10.18 19.55
CA ALA A 91 -0.98 9.56 18.73
C ALA A 91 -0.05 8.64 19.54
N LEU A 92 0.35 9.04 20.75
CA LEU A 92 1.10 8.19 21.68
C LEU A 92 0.30 6.94 22.07
N CYS A 93 -0.99 7.12 22.36
CA CYS A 93 -1.89 6.05 22.76
C CYS A 93 -2.13 5.04 21.63
N ASP A 94 -2.31 5.49 20.38
CA ASP A 94 -2.43 4.63 19.19
C ASP A 94 -1.12 3.86 18.91
N ASP A 95 0.04 4.49 19.11
CA ASP A 95 1.35 3.85 19.01
C ASP A 95 1.52 2.71 20.02
N ILE A 96 1.09 2.93 21.27
CA ILE A 96 1.10 1.90 22.32
C ILE A 96 0.11 0.79 21.97
N ALA A 97 -1.12 1.14 21.58
CA ALA A 97 -2.18 0.21 21.20
C ALA A 97 -1.73 -0.73 20.06
N THR A 98 -0.98 -0.21 19.09
CA THR A 98 -0.39 -1.00 18.00
C THR A 98 0.60 -2.06 18.51
N LEU A 99 1.29 -1.80 19.63
CA LEU A 99 2.25 -2.72 20.24
C LEU A 99 1.60 -3.71 21.23
N VAL A 100 0.39 -3.42 21.71
CA VAL A 100 -0.38 -4.27 22.63
C VAL A 100 -1.73 -4.64 22.02
N PRO A 101 -1.75 -5.25 20.82
CA PRO A 101 -2.87 -5.18 19.89
C PRO A 101 -4.17 -5.77 20.42
N THR A 102 -4.15 -6.63 21.43
CA THR A 102 -5.35 -7.29 21.96
C THR A 102 -5.88 -6.63 23.24
N ASN A 103 -5.49 -5.40 23.56
CA ASN A 103 -5.83 -4.72 24.82
C ASN A 103 -6.45 -3.36 24.56
N LEU A 104 -7.28 -2.90 25.50
CA LEU A 104 -7.67 -1.51 25.64
C LEU A 104 -6.56 -0.77 26.39
N VAL A 105 -6.20 0.41 25.91
CA VAL A 105 -5.06 1.20 26.42
C VAL A 105 -5.58 2.48 27.04
N ILE A 106 -5.11 2.78 28.24
CA ILE A 106 -5.28 4.09 28.90
C ILE A 106 -3.89 4.73 29.03
N VAL A 107 -3.73 5.93 28.49
CA VAL A 107 -2.50 6.71 28.61
C VAL A 107 -2.78 7.92 29.48
N PHE A 108 -2.00 8.13 30.53
CA PHE A 108 -1.98 9.38 31.28
C PHE A 108 -0.75 10.19 30.88
N SER A 109 -0.95 11.37 30.33
CA SER A 109 0.13 12.25 29.85
C SER A 109 -0.27 13.72 29.93
N ALA A 110 0.72 14.61 29.89
CA ALA A 110 0.50 16.03 29.71
C ALA A 110 0.35 16.40 28.24
N ASP A 111 -0.74 17.10 27.91
CA ASP A 111 -0.96 17.72 26.61
C ASP A 111 -1.52 19.13 26.76
N GLU A 112 -1.00 20.06 25.97
CA GLU A 112 -1.33 21.50 26.02
C GLU A 112 -1.36 22.14 27.44
N GLY A 113 -0.66 21.55 28.41
CA GLY A 113 -0.59 22.01 29.80
C GLY A 113 -1.63 21.39 30.75
N GLU A 114 -2.42 20.42 30.29
CA GLU A 114 -3.33 19.61 31.09
C GLU A 114 -2.83 18.17 31.18
N TYR A 115 -2.87 17.58 32.37
CA TYR A 115 -2.52 16.17 32.57
C TYR A 115 -3.81 15.34 32.62
N ALA A 116 -4.06 14.58 31.56
CA ALA A 116 -5.32 13.88 31.37
C ALA A 116 -5.09 12.45 30.85
N SER A 117 -6.17 11.69 30.79
CA SER A 117 -6.19 10.35 30.22
C SER A 117 -6.56 10.39 28.73
N THR A 118 -6.09 9.40 27.98
CA THR A 118 -6.52 9.13 26.60
C THR A 118 -6.71 7.63 26.42
N TYR A 119 -7.76 7.26 25.70
CA TYR A 119 -8.22 5.88 25.55
C TYR A 119 -8.09 5.42 24.11
N CYS A 120 -7.48 4.26 23.87
CA CYS A 120 -7.34 3.68 22.54
C CYS A 120 -7.55 2.18 22.55
N ASP A 121 -7.94 1.65 21.40
CA ASP A 121 -8.20 0.24 21.21
C ASP A 121 -7.06 -0.38 20.44
N GLY A 122 -6.54 -1.50 20.94
CA GLY A 122 -5.61 -2.31 20.18
C GLY A 122 -6.28 -2.82 18.88
N PRO A 123 -5.60 -2.77 17.72
CA PRO A 123 -6.20 -3.16 16.43
C PRO A 123 -6.56 -4.65 16.32
N GLY A 124 -6.16 -5.47 17.28
CA GLY A 124 -6.50 -6.88 17.41
C GLY A 124 -7.36 -7.18 18.64
N PHE A 125 -7.97 -6.17 19.28
CA PHE A 125 -8.90 -6.38 20.37
C PHE A 125 -10.07 -7.23 19.86
N PRO A 126 -10.49 -8.28 20.58
CA PRO A 126 -11.49 -9.21 20.08
C PRO A 126 -12.83 -8.51 19.86
N GLU A 127 -13.54 -8.89 18.80
CA GLU A 127 -14.92 -8.46 18.57
C GLU A 127 -15.88 -9.12 19.59
N PRO A 128 -16.92 -8.40 20.07
CA PRO A 128 -17.99 -8.96 20.88
C PRO A 128 -18.55 -10.26 20.29
N THR A 129 -18.66 -11.30 21.11
CA THR A 129 -19.21 -12.60 20.67
C THR A 129 -20.73 -12.67 20.75
N ARG A 130 -21.35 -11.69 21.41
CA ARG A 130 -22.79 -11.59 21.64
C ARG A 130 -23.25 -10.18 21.31
N GLY A 131 -24.31 -10.08 20.51
CA GLY A 131 -24.79 -8.81 19.98
C GLY A 131 -24.26 -8.54 18.58
N ASP A 132 -24.57 -7.34 18.08
CA ASP A 132 -24.14 -6.85 16.76
C ASP A 132 -23.12 -5.71 16.88
N ASP A 133 -22.63 -5.44 18.10
CA ASP A 133 -21.69 -4.35 18.40
C ASP A 133 -20.28 -4.71 17.91
N SER A 134 -19.55 -3.71 17.43
CA SER A 134 -18.11 -3.84 17.16
C SER A 134 -17.26 -3.69 18.42
N ALA A 135 -15.98 -4.05 18.34
CA ALA A 135 -14.99 -3.79 19.37
C ALA A 135 -14.89 -2.30 19.73
N GLU A 136 -15.02 -1.41 18.74
CA GLU A 136 -15.03 0.05 18.91
C GLU A 136 -16.31 0.53 19.60
N ASP A 137 -17.47 -0.01 19.22
CA ASP A 137 -18.74 0.31 19.91
C ASP A 137 -18.70 -0.14 21.39
N PHE A 138 -18.10 -1.31 21.64
CA PHE A 138 -17.88 -1.83 22.98
C PHE A 138 -16.96 -0.93 23.80
N SER A 139 -15.77 -0.57 23.28
CA SER A 139 -14.81 0.26 24.00
C SER A 139 -15.37 1.65 24.31
N PHE A 140 -16.05 2.26 23.34
CA PHE A 140 -16.72 3.55 23.51
C PHE A 140 -17.83 3.47 24.58
N GLY A 141 -18.62 2.40 24.58
CA GLY A 141 -19.63 2.15 25.61
C GLY A 141 -19.05 2.03 27.01
N VAL A 142 -17.90 1.35 27.16
CA VAL A 142 -17.17 1.23 28.43
C VAL A 142 -16.67 2.59 28.89
N ILE A 143 -16.02 3.37 28.01
CA ILE A 143 -15.52 4.72 28.32
C ILE A 143 -16.65 5.60 28.84
N LEU A 144 -17.77 5.69 28.11
CA LEU A 144 -18.90 6.54 28.50
C LEU A 144 -19.48 6.19 29.88
N LYS A 145 -19.61 4.90 30.20
CA LYS A 145 -20.12 4.45 31.51
C LYS A 145 -19.16 4.75 32.65
N ALA A 146 -17.87 4.56 32.38
CA ALA A 146 -16.82 4.84 33.33
C ALA A 146 -16.72 6.35 33.59
N GLU A 147 -16.76 7.19 32.54
CA GLU A 147 -16.73 8.65 32.63
C GLU A 147 -17.90 9.22 33.41
N ALA A 148 -19.10 8.69 33.16
CA ALA A 148 -20.29 9.07 33.91
C ALA A 148 -20.13 8.85 35.43
N SER A 149 -19.25 7.93 35.83
CA SER A 149 -19.03 7.54 37.22
C SER A 149 -17.80 8.22 37.84
N TRP A 150 -16.66 8.23 37.14
CA TRP A 150 -15.40 8.75 37.69
C TRP A 150 -15.40 10.27 37.83
N GLN A 151 -16.19 11.00 37.04
CA GLN A 151 -16.26 12.47 37.12
C GLN A 151 -16.67 12.98 38.52
N TYR A 152 -17.28 12.11 39.34
CA TYR A 152 -17.67 12.42 40.72
C TYR A 152 -16.67 11.95 41.77
N ARG A 153 -15.62 11.21 41.38
CA ARG A 153 -14.62 10.60 42.27
C ARG A 153 -13.21 11.11 42.03
N VAL A 154 -12.89 11.45 40.78
CA VAL A 154 -11.59 12.01 40.38
C VAL A 154 -11.41 13.40 41.01
N THR A 155 -10.17 13.69 41.40
CA THR A 155 -9.77 15.01 41.89
C THR A 155 -8.47 15.44 41.21
N ASP A 156 -8.13 16.72 41.28
CA ASP A 156 -6.87 17.27 40.74
C ASP A 156 -5.61 16.56 41.26
N THR A 157 -5.72 15.82 42.37
CA THR A 157 -4.61 15.12 43.02
C THR A 157 -4.72 13.60 42.99
N ASP A 158 -5.83 13.06 42.49
CA ASP A 158 -6.08 11.61 42.45
C ASP A 158 -6.96 11.25 41.25
N LEU A 159 -6.31 10.70 40.23
CA LEU A 159 -6.90 10.16 39.01
C LEU A 159 -7.11 8.63 39.09
N THR A 160 -6.68 7.97 40.17
CA THR A 160 -6.85 6.51 40.34
C THR A 160 -8.30 6.04 40.15
N PRO A 161 -9.35 6.76 40.64
CA PRO A 161 -10.74 6.35 40.46
C PRO A 161 -11.17 6.17 39.01
N GLU A 162 -10.53 6.85 38.06
CA GLU A 162 -10.80 6.71 36.64
C GLU A 162 -10.55 5.27 36.16
N ILE A 163 -9.39 4.69 36.53
CA ILE A 163 -9.05 3.30 36.22
C ILE A 163 -9.99 2.33 36.94
N GLU A 164 -10.38 2.66 38.18
CA GLU A 164 -11.30 1.82 38.94
C GLU A 164 -12.67 1.70 38.28
N GLU A 165 -13.26 2.83 37.90
CA GLU A 165 -14.56 2.86 37.22
C GLU A 165 -14.47 2.26 35.82
N TYR A 166 -13.35 2.46 35.10
CA TYR A 166 -13.13 1.84 33.80
C TYR A 166 -13.09 0.31 33.89
N ALA A 167 -12.35 -0.25 34.85
CA ALA A 167 -12.29 -1.71 35.06
C ALA A 167 -13.66 -2.28 35.47
N LEU A 168 -14.44 -1.56 36.28
CA LEU A 168 -15.80 -1.95 36.67
C LEU A 168 -16.76 -1.93 35.48
N ALA A 169 -16.73 -0.88 34.67
CA ALA A 169 -17.54 -0.77 33.45
C ALA A 169 -17.16 -1.86 32.44
N PHE A 170 -15.87 -2.11 32.27
CA PHE A 170 -15.36 -3.18 31.42
C PHE A 170 -15.90 -4.55 31.86
N ASP A 171 -15.84 -4.88 33.15
CA ASP A 171 -16.36 -6.17 33.65
C ASP A 171 -17.86 -6.31 33.42
N ALA A 172 -18.62 -5.24 33.68
CA ALA A 172 -20.08 -5.22 33.52
C ALA A 172 -20.50 -5.44 32.07
N ASP A 173 -19.79 -4.83 31.12
CA ASP A 173 -20.08 -4.93 29.69
C ASP A 173 -19.49 -6.20 29.08
N ALA A 174 -18.28 -6.59 29.47
CA ALA A 174 -17.62 -7.78 28.97
C ALA A 174 -18.40 -9.06 29.34
N ALA A 175 -18.98 -9.11 30.54
CA ALA A 175 -19.84 -10.21 30.96
C ALA A 175 -21.07 -10.39 30.05
N GLN A 176 -21.58 -9.30 29.48
CA GLN A 176 -22.70 -9.31 28.54
C GLN A 176 -22.25 -9.65 27.12
N ALA A 177 -21.16 -9.03 26.65
CA ALA A 177 -20.68 -9.07 25.27
C ALA A 177 -19.84 -10.33 24.90
N TYR A 178 -19.03 -10.86 25.82
CA TYR A 178 -18.03 -11.90 25.48
C TYR A 178 -18.29 -13.27 26.14
N GLY A 179 -19.15 -13.32 27.15
CA GLY A 179 -19.40 -14.53 27.94
C GLY A 179 -18.27 -14.91 28.89
N GLU A 180 -17.02 -14.78 28.46
CA GLU A 180 -15.82 -14.74 29.29
C GLU A 180 -15.14 -13.38 29.15
N ILE A 181 -14.63 -12.84 30.27
CA ILE A 181 -13.97 -11.53 30.27
C ILE A 181 -12.66 -11.62 29.47
N PRO A 182 -12.46 -10.78 28.42
CA PRO A 182 -11.21 -10.75 27.68
C PRO A 182 -10.02 -10.49 28.59
N ARG A 183 -8.95 -11.26 28.40
CA ARG A 183 -7.73 -11.20 29.20
C ARG A 183 -6.59 -10.59 28.42
N ARG A 184 -5.61 -10.04 29.16
CA ARG A 184 -4.41 -9.45 28.56
C ARG A 184 -3.74 -10.45 27.63
N GLY A 185 -3.58 -10.05 26.38
CA GLY A 185 -2.88 -10.84 25.37
C GLY A 185 -1.41 -10.46 25.23
N PRO A 186 -0.70 -11.05 24.26
CA PRO A 186 0.71 -10.80 24.06
C PRO A 186 0.98 -9.35 23.64
N VAL A 187 2.13 -8.84 24.05
CA VAL A 187 2.71 -7.61 23.49
C VAL A 187 3.52 -8.01 22.27
N ASP A 188 3.27 -7.36 21.14
CA ASP A 188 4.02 -7.63 19.92
C ASP A 188 5.50 -7.30 20.11
N ASP A 189 6.36 -8.06 19.43
CA ASP A 189 7.79 -7.83 19.57
C ASP A 189 8.17 -6.50 18.93
N VAL A 190 8.60 -5.55 19.77
CA VAL A 190 9.03 -4.21 19.36
C VAL A 190 10.24 -4.26 18.41
N THR A 191 10.89 -5.42 18.37
CA THR A 191 11.89 -5.80 17.37
C THR A 191 11.37 -6.97 16.55
N ASP A 192 10.32 -6.76 15.77
CA ASP A 192 9.86 -7.75 14.81
C ASP A 192 10.88 -7.87 13.66
N VAL A 193 11.93 -8.67 13.91
CA VAL A 193 12.98 -9.04 12.94
C VAL A 193 12.35 -9.57 11.66
N GLY A 194 11.16 -10.16 11.74
CA GLY A 194 10.36 -10.58 10.59
C GLY A 194 10.02 -9.41 9.67
N ARG A 195 9.52 -8.29 10.20
CA ARG A 195 9.23 -7.07 9.42
C ARG A 195 10.50 -6.42 8.88
N LEU A 196 11.59 -6.43 9.64
CA LEU A 196 12.91 -5.95 9.18
C LEU A 196 13.45 -6.81 8.01
N LEU A 197 13.31 -8.13 8.08
CA LEU A 197 13.69 -9.05 7.01
C LEU A 197 12.77 -8.92 5.80
N LEU A 198 11.46 -8.73 6.00
CA LEU A 198 10.50 -8.50 4.92
C LEU A 198 10.73 -7.15 4.23
N ALA A 199 11.02 -6.09 4.98
CA ALA A 199 11.41 -4.80 4.45
C ALA A 199 12.75 -4.88 3.70
N GLY A 200 13.72 -5.62 4.24
CA GLY A 200 14.98 -5.91 3.54
C GLY A 200 14.77 -6.70 2.25
N ALA A 201 13.94 -7.74 2.27
CA ALA A 201 13.60 -8.53 1.10
C ALA A 201 12.81 -7.70 0.06
N ALA A 202 11.91 -6.81 0.49
CA ALA A 202 11.19 -5.87 -0.36
C ALA A 202 12.15 -4.87 -1.03
N MET A 203 13.11 -4.32 -0.28
CA MET A 203 14.15 -3.44 -0.82
C MET A 203 15.02 -4.11 -1.89
N VAL A 204 15.30 -5.41 -1.76
CA VAL A 204 16.10 -6.16 -2.75
C VAL A 204 15.24 -6.64 -3.93
N SER A 205 14.01 -7.08 -3.70
CA SER A 205 13.14 -7.63 -4.75
C SER A 205 12.54 -6.56 -5.66
N ALA A 206 12.18 -5.38 -5.13
CA ALA A 206 11.64 -4.27 -5.91
C ALA A 206 12.54 -3.83 -7.08
N PRO A 207 13.85 -3.58 -6.90
CA PRO A 207 14.74 -3.22 -8.01
C PRO A 207 14.94 -4.37 -9.00
N VAL A 208 14.89 -5.63 -8.56
CA VAL A 208 14.97 -6.80 -9.46
C VAL A 208 13.72 -6.88 -10.33
N VAL A 209 12.52 -6.74 -9.76
CA VAL A 209 11.26 -6.71 -10.51
C VAL A 209 11.23 -5.54 -11.49
N LEU A 210 11.63 -4.36 -11.04
CA LEU A 210 11.73 -3.18 -11.91
C LEU A 210 12.72 -3.41 -13.06
N PHE A 211 13.88 -4.00 -12.78
CA PHE A 211 14.87 -4.35 -13.80
C PHE A 211 14.31 -5.36 -14.81
N LEU A 212 13.59 -6.39 -14.36
CA LEU A 212 12.96 -7.36 -15.25
C LEU A 212 11.87 -6.74 -16.12
N LEU A 213 11.06 -5.83 -15.57
CA LEU A 213 10.05 -5.07 -16.32
C LEU A 213 10.70 -4.15 -17.37
N LEU A 214 11.77 -3.44 -17.00
CA LEU A 214 12.55 -2.60 -17.92
C LEU A 214 13.23 -3.43 -19.02
N ARG A 215 13.78 -4.60 -18.67
CA ARG A 215 14.41 -5.51 -19.63
C ARG A 215 13.38 -6.11 -20.59
N GLY A 216 12.23 -6.56 -20.08
CA GLY A 216 11.15 -7.11 -20.89
C GLY A 216 10.59 -6.09 -21.87
N SER A 217 10.36 -4.86 -21.40
CA SER A 217 9.91 -3.76 -22.25
C SER A 217 10.95 -3.34 -23.29
N ALA A 218 12.25 -3.34 -22.95
CA ALA A 218 13.32 -3.08 -23.91
C ALA A 218 13.42 -4.14 -25.02
N LEU A 219 13.27 -5.43 -24.68
CA LEU A 219 13.25 -6.52 -25.65
C LEU A 219 12.05 -6.42 -26.59
N ALA A 220 10.85 -6.22 -26.03
CA ALA A 220 9.64 -6.05 -26.83
C ALA A 220 9.71 -4.83 -27.78
N LEU A 221 10.37 -3.75 -27.35
CA LEU A 221 10.59 -2.58 -28.20
C LEU A 221 11.57 -2.90 -29.35
N ARG A 222 12.65 -3.63 -29.05
CA ARG A 222 13.67 -4.03 -30.03
C ARG A 222 13.08 -4.94 -31.10
N ASP A 223 12.22 -5.87 -30.73
CA ASP A 223 11.54 -6.76 -31.68
C ASP A 223 10.58 -5.99 -32.60
N ARG A 224 9.81 -5.05 -32.04
CA ARG A 224 8.93 -4.18 -32.84
C ARG A 224 9.70 -3.27 -33.79
N LEU A 225 10.84 -2.71 -33.35
CA LEU A 225 11.69 -1.88 -34.20
C LEU A 225 12.39 -2.70 -35.29
N GLY A 226 12.84 -3.92 -34.97
CA GLY A 226 13.41 -4.86 -35.93
C GLY A 226 12.39 -5.27 -37.01
N ALA A 227 11.16 -5.60 -36.62
CA ALA A 227 10.08 -5.93 -37.53
C ALA A 227 9.74 -4.77 -38.48
N ARG A 228 9.70 -3.53 -37.97
CA ARG A 228 9.50 -2.32 -38.79
C ARG A 228 10.64 -2.09 -39.79
N GLY A 229 11.88 -2.29 -39.37
CA GLY A 229 13.05 -2.19 -40.25
C GLY A 229 13.04 -3.23 -41.38
N ALA A 230 12.67 -4.47 -41.06
CA ALA A 230 12.53 -5.54 -42.06
C ALA A 230 11.41 -5.24 -43.07
N ALA A 231 10.25 -4.75 -42.59
CA ALA A 231 9.13 -4.36 -43.45
C ALA A 231 9.49 -3.19 -44.38
N ALA A 232 10.21 -2.18 -43.88
CA ALA A 232 10.66 -1.05 -44.68
C ALA A 232 11.61 -1.49 -45.81
N ARG A 233 12.61 -2.33 -45.49
CA ARG A 233 13.53 -2.88 -46.51
C ARG A 233 12.81 -3.70 -47.58
N ARG A 234 11.84 -4.52 -47.17
CA ARG A 234 11.03 -5.33 -48.09
C ARG A 234 10.21 -4.45 -49.04
N ARG A 235 9.58 -3.39 -48.51
CA ARG A 235 8.84 -2.41 -49.32
C ARG A 235 9.72 -1.71 -50.36
N THR A 236 10.92 -1.29 -49.97
CA THR A 236 11.89 -0.68 -50.91
C THR A 236 12.32 -1.65 -52.02
N ALA A 237 12.47 -2.95 -51.70
CA ALA A 237 12.82 -3.96 -52.70
C ALA A 237 11.71 -4.18 -53.73
N VAL A 238 10.44 -4.18 -53.29
CA VAL A 238 9.27 -4.29 -54.17
C VAL A 238 9.11 -3.07 -55.05
N ASP A 239 9.29 -1.86 -54.50
CA ASP A 239 9.26 -0.60 -55.25
C ASP A 239 10.30 -0.60 -56.38
N ALA A 240 11.53 -1.05 -56.10
CA ALA A 240 12.58 -1.18 -57.10
C ALA A 240 12.25 -2.19 -58.21
N ARG A 241 11.49 -3.26 -57.92
CA ARG A 241 11.01 -4.22 -58.93
C ARG A 241 9.93 -3.61 -59.81
N LEU A 242 8.97 -2.90 -59.21
CA LEU A 242 7.91 -2.22 -59.95
C LEU A 242 8.46 -1.17 -60.91
N ASN A 243 9.47 -0.40 -60.50
CA ASN A 243 10.11 0.57 -61.39
C ASN A 243 10.76 -0.11 -62.61
N ARG A 244 11.42 -1.26 -62.44
CA ARG A 244 11.99 -2.03 -63.57
C ARG A 244 10.91 -2.62 -64.48
N LEU A 245 9.78 -3.05 -63.92
CA LEU A 245 8.63 -3.50 -64.70
C LEU A 245 8.00 -2.37 -65.51
N ALA A 246 7.95 -1.16 -64.96
CA ALA A 246 7.45 0.03 -65.64
C ALA A 246 8.17 0.23 -66.97
N ASP A 247 9.50 0.13 -66.97
CA ASP A 247 10.32 0.33 -68.16
C ASP A 247 9.96 -0.67 -69.27
N ARG A 248 9.73 -1.95 -68.91
CA ARG A 248 9.37 -3.01 -69.88
C ARG A 248 7.96 -2.88 -70.41
N VAL A 249 7.02 -2.45 -69.58
CA VAL A 249 5.61 -2.29 -69.96
C VAL A 249 5.42 -1.04 -70.81
N LEU A 250 6.14 0.04 -70.51
CA LEU A 250 6.06 1.31 -71.25
C LEU A 250 6.88 1.30 -72.55
N HIS A 251 7.93 0.49 -72.62
CA HIS A 251 8.80 0.36 -73.79
C HIS A 251 9.01 -1.12 -74.15
N PRO A 252 7.98 -1.83 -74.63
CA PRO A 252 8.11 -3.24 -74.98
C PRO A 252 8.97 -3.42 -76.24
N ASP A 253 9.80 -4.48 -76.26
CA ASP A 253 10.58 -4.88 -77.44
C ASP A 253 9.70 -5.47 -78.59
N GLY A 254 8.38 -5.57 -78.38
CA GLY A 254 7.39 -6.15 -79.29
C GLY A 254 6.11 -5.29 -79.41
N PRO A 255 5.03 -5.81 -80.02
CA PRO A 255 3.76 -5.09 -80.13
C PRO A 255 3.19 -4.78 -78.74
N ALA A 256 2.61 -3.60 -78.58
CA ALA A 256 2.07 -3.16 -77.30
C ALA A 256 0.98 -4.12 -76.79
N ASP A 257 1.13 -4.58 -75.54
CA ASP A 257 0.19 -5.48 -74.88
C ASP A 257 -0.61 -4.74 -73.80
N ALA A 258 -1.88 -4.48 -74.12
CA ALA A 258 -2.78 -3.74 -73.25
C ALA A 258 -3.18 -4.51 -71.97
N GLU A 259 -3.17 -5.85 -72.00
CA GLU A 259 -3.52 -6.67 -70.83
C GLU A 259 -2.43 -6.56 -69.77
N HIS A 260 -1.16 -6.69 -70.16
CA HIS A 260 -0.03 -6.57 -69.24
C HIS A 260 0.11 -5.14 -68.68
N ALA A 261 -0.19 -4.11 -69.49
CA ALA A 261 -0.20 -2.72 -69.02
C ALA A 261 -1.30 -2.46 -67.98
N LYS A 262 -2.49 -3.04 -68.18
CA LYS A 262 -3.59 -2.96 -67.22
C LYS A 262 -3.24 -3.68 -65.91
N GLU A 263 -2.66 -4.87 -65.98
CA GLU A 263 -2.27 -5.63 -64.79
C GLU A 263 -1.16 -4.92 -63.99
N TYR A 264 -0.19 -4.31 -64.67
CA TYR A 264 0.83 -3.48 -64.02
C TYR A 264 0.22 -2.30 -63.24
N VAL A 265 -0.74 -1.58 -63.84
CA VAL A 265 -1.41 -0.43 -63.18
C VAL A 265 -2.20 -0.88 -61.95
N LEU A 266 -2.88 -2.03 -62.01
CA LEU A 266 -3.61 -2.59 -60.87
C LEU A 266 -2.66 -2.94 -59.71
N ILE A 267 -1.53 -3.59 -60.00
CA ILE A 267 -0.51 -3.93 -59.01
C ILE A 267 0.10 -2.66 -58.39
N LEU A 268 0.36 -1.62 -59.20
CA LEU A 268 0.91 -0.35 -58.71
C LEU A 268 -0.08 0.38 -57.78
N HIS A 269 -1.37 0.36 -58.12
CA HIS A 269 -2.42 0.95 -57.28
C HIS A 269 -2.53 0.21 -55.94
N GLU A 270 -2.59 -1.11 -55.95
CA GLU A 270 -2.63 -1.94 -54.74
C GLU A 270 -1.37 -1.77 -53.88
N PHE A 271 -0.18 -1.63 -54.48
CA PHE A 271 1.06 -1.37 -53.74
C PHE A 271 1.06 -0.01 -53.02
N ARG A 272 0.43 1.02 -53.60
CA ARG A 272 0.27 2.34 -52.97
C ARG A 272 -0.72 2.29 -51.82
N GLU A 273 -1.78 1.50 -51.95
CA GLU A 273 -2.80 1.31 -50.90
C GLU A 273 -2.38 0.31 -49.81
N ALA A 274 -1.39 -0.54 -50.08
CA ALA A 274 -0.86 -1.49 -49.12
C ALA A 274 -0.06 -0.76 -48.02
N GLY A 275 -0.62 -0.73 -46.80
CA GLY A 275 0.04 -0.26 -45.59
C GLY A 275 1.04 -1.28 -45.01
N ASP A 276 0.66 -2.57 -44.90
CA ASP A 276 1.34 -3.58 -44.07
C ASP A 276 1.48 -5.00 -44.70
N GLY A 277 2.33 -5.83 -44.05
CA GLY A 277 3.05 -7.00 -44.57
C GLY A 277 2.33 -8.15 -45.30
N PRO A 278 1.15 -8.67 -44.88
CA PRO A 278 0.57 -9.85 -45.53
C PRO A 278 0.11 -9.57 -46.98
N ARG A 279 -0.40 -8.36 -47.26
CA ARG A 279 -0.76 -7.93 -48.62
C ARG A 279 0.47 -7.76 -49.52
N LEU A 280 1.60 -7.43 -48.92
CA LEU A 280 2.87 -7.22 -49.62
C LEU A 280 3.45 -8.55 -50.16
N ALA A 281 3.22 -9.67 -49.46
CA ALA A 281 3.63 -11.00 -49.93
C ALA A 281 2.78 -11.49 -51.11
N GLU A 282 1.48 -11.21 -51.12
CA GLU A 282 0.59 -11.51 -52.24
C GLU A 282 0.93 -10.68 -53.48
N LEU A 283 1.21 -9.38 -53.28
CA LEU A 283 1.72 -8.48 -54.32
C LEU A 283 3.03 -8.97 -54.93
N GLU A 284 3.99 -9.42 -54.11
CA GLU A 284 5.25 -10.00 -54.59
C GLU A 284 5.04 -11.21 -55.50
N SER A 285 4.05 -12.07 -55.19
CA SER A 285 3.70 -13.21 -56.04
C SER A 285 3.16 -12.76 -57.40
N ARG A 286 2.25 -11.78 -57.41
CA ARG A 286 1.67 -11.23 -58.65
C ARG A 286 2.71 -10.53 -59.52
N ILE A 287 3.58 -9.73 -58.91
CA ILE A 287 4.73 -9.10 -59.57
C ILE A 287 5.62 -10.17 -60.24
N THR A 288 5.87 -11.27 -59.54
CA THR A 288 6.70 -12.37 -60.08
C THR A 288 6.04 -13.08 -61.27
N THR A 289 4.72 -13.26 -61.24
CA THR A 289 3.97 -13.82 -62.37
C THR A 289 4.05 -12.90 -63.59
N LEU A 290 3.83 -11.59 -63.38
CA LEU A 290 3.89 -10.59 -64.45
C LEU A 290 5.32 -10.47 -65.03
N GLU A 291 6.35 -10.51 -64.18
CA GLU A 291 7.75 -10.53 -64.63
C GLU A 291 8.06 -11.74 -65.53
N ARG A 292 7.45 -12.92 -65.28
CA ARG A 292 7.66 -14.11 -66.12
C ARG A 292 6.92 -14.07 -67.44
N GLN A 293 5.79 -13.38 -67.52
CA GLN A 293 5.01 -13.27 -68.74
C GLN A 293 5.59 -12.23 -69.71
N LEU A 294 6.32 -11.25 -69.18
CA LEU A 294 7.02 -10.21 -69.92
C LEU A 294 8.47 -10.57 -70.31
N LEU A 295 8.92 -11.80 -70.02
CA LEU A 295 10.22 -12.37 -70.43
C LEU A 295 10.02 -13.34 -71.60
#